data_AF-A0A1D2IPG5-F1
#
_entry.id   AF-A0A1D2IPG5-F1
#
_cell.length_a   1.000
_cell.length_b   1.000
_cell.length_c   1.000
_cell.angle_alpha   90.00
_cell.angle_beta   90.00
_cell.angle_gamma   90.00
#
_symmetry.space_group_name_H-M   'P 1'
#
loop_
_entity.id
_entity.type
_entity.pdbx_description
1 polymer ?
#
loop_
_entity_poly.entity_id
_entity_poly.type
_entity_poly.pdbx_seq_one_letter_code
_entity_poly.pdbx_strand_id
1 'polypeptide(L)'
;MSIGIALATIAGGFLFPFAIRMMWGKMVDEWGAIGGWMAAAFIVGTVWTINHGIPKSMIYQSGTVWVDMAVAAGIGVFTASLLTGGKFSKSIVNLAAAVVGGVVGGFLLSLFL
;
A
#
# COMPACT_ATOMS: atom_id res chain seq x y z
N MET A 1 -7.98 -15.64 -15.33
CA MET A 1 -6.72 -15.52 -14.56
C MET A 1 -6.15 -16.92 -14.35
N SER A 2 -4.86 -17.13 -14.61
CA SER A 2 -4.20 -18.41 -14.31
C SER A 2 -3.82 -18.51 -12.82
N ILE A 3 -3.55 -19.73 -12.34
CA ILE A 3 -3.06 -19.94 -10.96
C ILE A 3 -1.77 -19.16 -10.71
N GLY A 4 -0.85 -19.13 -11.70
CA GLY A 4 0.40 -18.38 -11.57
C GLY A 4 0.19 -16.88 -11.37
N ILE A 5 -0.75 -16.27 -12.09
CA ILE A 5 -1.10 -14.85 -11.93
C ILE A 5 -1.75 -14.59 -10.57
N ALA A 6 -2.59 -15.52 -10.09
CA ALA A 6 -3.20 -15.41 -8.77
C ALA A 6 -2.14 -15.42 -7.65
N LEU A 7 -1.17 -16.33 -7.72
CA LEU A 7 -0.06 -16.41 -6.76
C LEU A 7 0.84 -15.17 -6.82
N ALA A 8 1.15 -14.68 -8.02
CA ALA A 8 1.90 -13.44 -8.19
C ALA A 8 1.16 -12.25 -7.58
N THR A 9 -0.15 -12.17 -7.75
CA THR A 9 -0.99 -11.11 -7.18
C THR A 9 -0.97 -11.14 -5.65
N ILE A 10 -1.07 -12.33 -5.04
CA ILE A 10 -0.97 -12.49 -3.58
C ILE A 10 0.41 -12.03 -3.08
N ALA A 11 1.48 -12.45 -3.75
CA ALA A 11 2.84 -12.06 -3.38
C ALA A 11 3.06 -10.54 -3.55
N GLY A 12 2.55 -9.94 -4.62
CA GLY A 12 2.63 -8.49 -4.86
C GLY A 12 1.84 -7.67 -3.85
N GLY A 13 0.64 -8.15 -3.49
CA GLY A 13 -0.19 -7.56 -2.43
C GLY A 13 0.48 -7.65 -1.04
N PHE A 14 1.18 -8.74 -0.74
CA PHE A 14 1.95 -8.88 0.50
C PHE A 14 3.20 -7.98 0.54
N LEU A 15 3.89 -7.81 -0.60
CA LEU A 15 5.18 -7.14 -0.67
C LEU A 15 5.14 -5.72 -0.09
N PHE A 16 4.10 -4.95 -0.39
CA PHE A 16 4.01 -3.55 0.04
C PHE A 16 3.82 -3.37 1.56
N PRO A 17 2.79 -3.95 2.21
CA PRO A 17 2.63 -3.86 3.67
C PRO A 17 3.84 -4.45 4.41
N PHE A 18 4.45 -5.53 3.89
CA PHE A 18 5.68 -6.07 4.45
C PHE A 18 6.82 -5.05 4.41
N ALA A 19 7.07 -4.43 3.27
CA ALA A 19 8.11 -3.42 3.10
C ALA A 19 7.89 -2.20 4.02
N ILE A 20 6.65 -1.71 4.14
CA ILE A 20 6.30 -0.62 5.07
C ILE A 20 6.68 -1.02 6.51
N ARG A 21 6.23 -2.19 6.95
CA ARG A 21 6.40 -2.65 8.34
C ARG A 21 7.87 -2.89 8.70
N MET A 22 8.69 -3.32 7.75
CA MET A 22 10.08 -3.65 8.00
C MET A 22 11.04 -2.47 7.88
N MET A 23 10.69 -1.46 7.06
CA MET A 23 11.65 -0.42 6.69
C MET A 23 11.19 1.00 7.02
N TRP A 24 9.91 1.33 6.84
CA TRP A 24 9.46 2.73 6.88
C TRP A 24 9.72 3.38 8.24
N GLY A 25 9.29 2.74 9.33
CA GLY A 25 9.47 3.27 10.68
C GLY A 25 10.94 3.57 10.98
N LYS A 26 11.83 2.61 10.66
CA LYS A 26 13.27 2.77 10.87
C LYS A 26 13.87 3.93 10.06
N MET A 27 13.42 4.16 8.82
CA MET A 27 13.87 5.30 8.03
C MET A 27 13.48 6.64 8.69
N VAL A 28 12.27 6.71 9.25
CA VAL A 28 11.81 7.90 9.98
C VAL A 28 12.55 8.08 11.30
N ASP A 29 12.80 6.99 12.04
CA ASP A 29 13.50 7.05 13.33
C ASP A 29 14.94 7.52 13.17
N GLU A 30 15.63 7.07 12.12
CA GLU A 30 17.05 7.40 11.87
C GLU A 30 17.25 8.74 11.16
N TRP A 31 16.36 9.10 10.21
CA TRP A 31 16.55 10.29 9.36
C TRP A 31 15.55 11.41 9.69
N GLY A 32 14.60 11.20 10.59
CA GLY A 32 13.54 12.15 10.88
C GLY A 32 12.55 12.29 9.73
N ALA A 33 12.01 13.51 9.54
CA ALA A 33 10.96 13.76 8.55
C ALA A 33 11.38 13.40 7.11
N ILE A 34 12.66 13.60 6.73
CA ILE A 34 13.14 13.21 5.41
C ILE A 34 13.08 11.69 5.21
N GLY A 35 13.20 10.90 6.28
CA GLY A 35 13.01 9.45 6.25
C GLY A 35 11.63 9.05 5.73
N GLY A 36 10.59 9.80 6.10
CA GLY A 36 9.23 9.59 5.58
C GLY A 36 9.11 9.88 4.08
N TRP A 37 9.75 10.95 3.60
CA TRP A 37 9.80 11.29 2.18
C TRP A 37 10.59 10.24 1.37
N MET A 38 11.71 9.76 1.91
CA MET A 38 12.51 8.71 1.29
C MET A 38 11.76 7.39 1.27
N ALA A 39 11.06 7.03 2.35
CA ALA A 39 10.21 5.85 2.38
C ALA A 39 9.07 5.96 1.34
N ALA A 40 8.42 7.12 1.25
CA ALA A 40 7.40 7.38 0.23
C ALA A 40 7.95 7.21 -1.19
N ALA A 41 9.11 7.79 -1.51
CA ALA A 41 9.69 7.67 -2.84
C ALA A 41 10.17 6.24 -3.16
N PHE A 42 11.00 5.67 -2.29
CA PHE A 42 11.71 4.43 -2.58
C PHE A 42 10.90 3.18 -2.25
N ILE A 43 10.17 3.13 -1.13
CA ILE A 43 9.34 1.96 -0.81
C ILE A 43 8.12 1.94 -1.73
N VAL A 44 7.34 3.03 -1.77
CA VAL A 44 6.12 3.06 -2.58
C VAL A 44 6.46 2.98 -4.06
N GLY A 45 7.41 3.77 -4.56
CA GLY A 45 7.79 3.79 -5.97
C GLY A 45 8.34 2.46 -6.48
N THR A 46 9.21 1.81 -5.70
CA THR A 46 9.77 0.49 -6.08
C THR A 46 8.67 -0.57 -6.11
N VAL A 47 7.86 -0.65 -5.06
CA VAL A 47 6.82 -1.69 -4.98
C VAL A 47 5.71 -1.43 -6.00
N TRP A 48 5.35 -0.18 -6.27
CA TRP A 48 4.44 0.17 -7.36
C TRP A 48 5.00 -0.25 -8.72
N THR A 49 6.30 -0.04 -8.96
CA THR A 49 6.94 -0.45 -10.23
C THR A 49 6.85 -1.96 -10.42
N ILE A 50 7.07 -2.74 -9.37
CA ILE A 50 6.93 -4.21 -9.38
C ILE A 50 5.46 -4.63 -9.57
N ASN A 51 4.53 -3.99 -8.86
CA ASN A 51 3.12 -4.38 -8.86
C ASN A 51 2.34 -3.90 -10.08
N HIS A 52 2.77 -2.81 -10.73
CA HIS A 52 2.02 -2.13 -11.79
C HIS A 52 2.89 -1.56 -12.92
N GLY A 53 4.08 -1.03 -12.62
CA GLY A 53 4.86 -0.23 -13.57
C GLY A 53 5.62 -1.00 -14.66
N ILE A 54 5.89 -2.30 -14.47
CA ILE A 54 6.61 -3.13 -15.45
C ILE A 54 5.67 -3.95 -16.33
N PRO A 55 6.06 -4.33 -17.57
CA PRO A 55 5.19 -5.07 -18.50
C PRO A 55 4.66 -6.42 -17.97
N LYS A 56 5.42 -7.07 -17.08
CA LYS A 56 5.02 -8.30 -16.37
C LYS A 56 4.91 -8.00 -14.88
N SER A 57 3.90 -7.24 -14.53
CA SER A 57 3.65 -6.81 -13.16
C SER A 57 3.15 -7.96 -12.28
N MET A 58 3.36 -7.86 -10.96
CA MET A 58 2.93 -8.92 -10.03
C MET A 58 1.42 -8.93 -9.78
N ILE A 59 0.81 -7.75 -9.64
CA ILE A 59 -0.63 -7.67 -9.43
C ILE A 59 -1.35 -7.60 -10.77
N TYR A 60 -2.29 -8.52 -10.96
CA TYR A 60 -3.19 -8.49 -12.10
C TYR A 60 -4.09 -7.26 -12.04
N GLN A 61 -4.12 -6.50 -13.14
CA GLN A 61 -4.97 -5.33 -13.32
C GLN A 61 -6.05 -5.62 -14.38
N SER A 62 -7.30 -5.36 -14.03
CA SER A 62 -8.42 -5.41 -14.98
C SER A 62 -8.82 -4.03 -15.53
N GLY A 63 -8.19 -2.95 -15.06
CA GLY A 63 -8.48 -1.58 -15.47
C GLY A 63 -7.27 -0.67 -15.36
N THR A 64 -7.49 0.63 -15.56
CA THR A 64 -6.45 1.67 -15.54
C THR A 64 -6.16 2.23 -14.15
N VAL A 65 -6.94 1.83 -13.14
CA VAL A 65 -6.90 2.37 -11.78
C VAL A 65 -6.30 1.32 -10.82
N TRP A 66 -5.24 1.71 -10.09
CA TRP A 66 -4.45 0.82 -9.21
C TRP A 66 -4.78 1.00 -7.72
N VAL A 67 -5.96 0.56 -7.28
CA VAL A 67 -6.41 0.72 -5.87
C VAL A 67 -5.94 -0.42 -4.97
N ASP A 68 -5.68 -1.60 -5.55
CA ASP A 68 -5.35 -2.84 -4.84
C ASP A 68 -4.11 -2.76 -3.95
N MET A 69 -3.00 -2.15 -4.40
CA MET A 69 -1.79 -2.02 -3.60
C MET A 69 -2.03 -1.15 -2.35
N ALA A 70 -2.82 -0.08 -2.46
CA ALA A 70 -3.19 0.76 -1.33
C ALA A 70 -4.09 0.02 -0.33
N VAL A 71 -5.07 -0.76 -0.83
CA VAL A 71 -5.92 -1.61 0.01
C VAL A 71 -5.10 -2.69 0.70
N ALA A 72 -4.17 -3.33 -0.01
CA ALA A 72 -3.28 -4.35 0.53
C ALA A 72 -2.36 -3.77 1.63
N ALA A 73 -1.84 -2.55 1.46
CA ALA A 73 -1.11 -1.84 2.50
C ALA A 73 -1.98 -1.60 3.74
N GLY A 74 -3.19 -1.07 3.54
CA GLY A 74 -4.14 -0.80 4.62
C GLY A 74 -4.46 -2.05 5.42
N ILE A 75 -4.86 -3.13 4.75
CA ILE A 75 -5.18 -4.41 5.39
C ILE A 75 -3.93 -4.99 6.06
N GLY A 76 -2.80 -5.09 5.36
CA GLY A 76 -1.60 -5.75 5.86
C GLY A 76 -0.99 -5.04 7.07
N VAL A 77 -0.85 -3.71 7.02
CA VAL A 77 -0.32 -2.93 8.15
C VAL A 77 -1.30 -2.94 9.32
N PHE A 78 -2.60 -2.84 9.04
CA PHE A 78 -3.64 -2.88 10.08
C PHE A 78 -3.68 -4.23 10.80
N THR A 79 -3.75 -5.33 10.04
CA THR A 79 -3.72 -6.69 10.59
C THR A 79 -2.44 -6.93 11.37
N ALA A 80 -1.27 -6.56 10.82
CA ALA A 80 -0.01 -6.68 11.55
C ALA A 80 -0.04 -5.90 12.88
N SER A 81 -0.59 -4.69 12.88
CA SER A 81 -0.71 -3.85 14.08
C SER A 81 -1.60 -4.49 15.14
N LEU A 82 -2.76 -5.05 14.75
CA LEU A 82 -3.64 -5.76 15.67
C LEU A 82 -2.96 -7.00 16.27
N LEU A 83 -2.25 -7.78 15.45
CA LEU A 83 -1.54 -8.98 15.88
C LEU A 83 -0.37 -8.66 16.83
N THR A 84 0.20 -7.46 16.76
CA THR A 84 1.27 -7.00 17.68
C THR A 84 0.76 -6.14 18.84
N GLY A 85 -0.52 -6.22 19.18
CA GLY A 85 -1.09 -5.56 20.38
C GLY A 85 -1.66 -4.16 20.16
N GLY A 86 -1.74 -3.70 18.91
CA GLY A 86 -2.49 -2.50 18.54
C GLY A 86 -3.99 -2.65 18.82
N LYS A 87 -4.67 -1.53 19.08
CA LYS A 87 -6.10 -1.51 19.42
C LYS A 87 -6.93 -0.96 18.26
N PHE A 88 -7.93 -1.73 17.83
CA PHE A 88 -8.89 -1.30 16.81
C PHE A 88 -9.49 0.09 17.12
N SER A 89 -9.95 0.28 18.36
CA SER A 89 -10.60 1.53 18.80
C SER A 89 -9.70 2.78 18.68
N LYS A 90 -8.38 2.62 18.69
CA LYS A 90 -7.42 3.72 18.50
C LYS A 90 -7.15 4.04 17.04
N SER A 91 -7.58 3.17 16.11
CA SER A 91 -7.33 3.31 14.68
C SER A 91 -8.52 3.91 13.93
N ILE A 92 -9.69 4.06 14.58
CA ILE A 92 -10.94 4.43 13.90
C ILE A 92 -10.87 5.78 13.17
N VAL A 93 -10.19 6.77 13.76
CA VAL A 93 -9.99 8.09 13.13
C VAL A 93 -9.11 7.97 11.89
N ASN A 94 -8.01 7.21 11.98
CA ASN A 94 -7.10 7.00 10.85
C ASN A 94 -7.77 6.21 9.72
N LEU A 95 -8.60 5.22 10.05
CA LEU A 95 -9.38 4.47 9.07
C LEU A 95 -10.42 5.36 8.38
N ALA A 96 -11.13 6.19 9.14
CA ALA A 96 -12.08 7.15 8.58
C ALA A 96 -11.37 8.17 7.65
N ALA A 97 -10.23 8.71 8.08
CA ALA A 97 -9.41 9.61 7.26
C ALA A 97 -8.92 8.92 5.98
N ALA A 98 -8.50 7.65 6.05
CA ALA A 98 -8.08 6.89 4.88
C ALA A 98 -9.24 6.66 3.89
N VAL A 99 -10.45 6.38 4.37
CA VAL A 99 -11.65 6.25 3.53
C VAL A 99 -11.99 7.59 2.86
N VAL A 100 -12.00 8.69 3.62
CA VAL A 100 -12.26 10.03 3.07
C VAL A 100 -11.22 10.40 2.02
N GLY A 101 -9.94 10.21 2.33
CA GLY A 101 -8.85 10.46 1.38
C GLY A 101 -8.95 9.60 0.12
N GLY A 102 -9.31 8.33 0.26
CA GLY A 102 -9.55 7.42 -0.86
C GLY A 102 -10.72 7.86 -1.74
N VAL A 103 -11.83 8.30 -1.15
CA VAL A 103 -12.98 8.84 -1.90
C VAL A 103 -12.60 10.11 -2.65
N VAL A 104 -11.92 11.04 -2.00
CA VAL A 104 -11.44 12.28 -2.64
C VAL A 104 -10.48 11.97 -3.78
N GLY A 105 -9.52 11.05 -3.57
CA GLY A 105 -8.59 10.62 -4.61
C GLY A 105 -9.30 9.96 -5.79
N GLY A 106 -10.25 9.06 -5.52
CA GLY A 106 -11.06 8.43 -6.56
C GLY A 106 -11.90 9.43 -7.35
N PHE A 107 -12.49 10.42 -6.68
CA PHE A 107 -13.20 11.52 -7.35
C PHE A 107 -12.27 12.31 -8.26
N LEU A 108 -11.08 12.69 -7.79
CA LEU A 108 -10.11 13.42 -8.62
C LEU A 108 -9.69 12.62 -9.86
N LEU A 109 -9.44 11.32 -9.70
CA LEU A 109 -9.14 10.43 -10.82
C LEU A 109 -10.28 10.36 -11.85
N SER A 110 -11.53 10.35 -11.39
CA SER A 110 -12.71 10.32 -12.27
C SER A 110 -12.85 11.55 -13.19
N LEU A 111 -12.09 12.63 -12.94
CA LEU A 111 -12.13 13.83 -13.76
C LEU A 111 -11.26 13.70 -15.03
N PHE A 112 -10.36 12.71 -15.11
CA PHE A 112 -9.39 12.62 -16.21
C PHE A 112 -8.99 11.18 -16.62
N LEU A 113 -9.35 10.15 -15.86
CA LEU A 113 -9.20 8.73 -16.23
C LEU A 113 -10.52 8.19 -16.78
#